data_AF-A0A4P9J5T0-F1
#
_entry.id   AF-A0A4P9J5T0-F1
#
_cell.length_a   1.000
_cell.length_b   1.000
_cell.length_c   1.000
_cell.angle_alpha   90.00
_cell.angle_beta   90.00
_cell.angle_gamma   90.00
#
_symmetry.space_group_name_H-M   'P 1'
#
loop_
_entity.id
_entity.type
_entity.pdbx_description
1 polymer ?
#
loop_
_entity_poly.entity_id
_entity_poly.type
_entity_poly.pdbx_seq_one_letter_code
_entity_poly.pdbx_strand_id
1 'polypeptide(L)'
;MDEAVSTTLEQLLNNTQLFLSYYNNKQKWTALYPMASKLAEQYRVLYSKQPFALQSRLTLYNPSYSYATNLVVSQSVITAALCKSQNYNSALSELYIAATLIEHLCVGAQLNKLCEQTPFQDSDKKIWKMRHQLAAKVMLASGDSAKPVTQLLAKLNKYKQALVSAPKIMLYDGGITLIALANIISMNITSNTANKHISLYKALTDLYIRTPNLFALQLIKSLIAHLGPLLPGSRVLYAEQTMIYLATDAQQRHVLISTANPNKLTWYRVKATLNDNPKQWHCTDKTISFKVFNSEHVKPQSELEVDKAQSLLELISNIKLQHEYSYKGLSLLMAPHPLVIANLCEAVKPYNKEHQPAKDLKHSLSMVGYYNAPAIIQRVVFEQLVNVTPHPLQAYVTNRLNGLVKIMALLVSKNDHDQFEHITLPLYAYAHFLLTQCSTQLSRKTLIDDTPNKTLSAPICSFFGVNSINTEQLTQQLTHLLSDNPWTAALLEAEQTPKKHLTEAHKLWITLKIVAQNVFKPELSLTPWQQQTLNEQLKILKWHNKADFYQQLESLELFNSI
;
A
#
# COMPACT_ATOMS: atom_id res chain seq x y z
N MET A 1 -25.87 -4.09 20.95
CA MET A 1 -24.91 -3.36 21.80
C MET A 1 -23.54 -3.61 21.22
N ASP A 2 -22.81 -2.57 20.83
CA ASP A 2 -21.42 -2.73 20.41
C ASP A 2 -20.58 -3.23 21.58
N GLU A 3 -19.66 -4.17 21.32
CA GLU A 3 -18.75 -4.70 22.34
C GLU A 3 -17.83 -3.60 22.88
N ALA A 4 -17.60 -3.58 24.20
CA ALA A 4 -16.75 -2.57 24.82
C ALA A 4 -15.30 -2.68 24.33
N VAL A 5 -14.65 -1.53 24.07
CA VAL A 5 -13.26 -1.43 23.56
C VAL A 5 -12.28 -2.25 24.41
N SER A 6 -12.44 -2.22 25.73
CA SER A 6 -11.62 -3.00 26.67
C SER A 6 -11.69 -4.50 26.40
N THR A 7 -12.90 -5.01 26.10
CA THR A 7 -13.15 -6.43 25.87
C THR A 7 -12.55 -6.85 24.55
N THR A 8 -12.79 -6.09 23.48
CA THR A 8 -12.20 -6.36 22.16
C THR A 8 -10.67 -6.29 22.20
N LEU A 9 -10.09 -5.32 22.93
CA LEU A 9 -8.64 -5.22 23.11
C LEU A 9 -8.08 -6.41 23.91
N GLU A 10 -8.68 -6.76 25.04
CA GLU A 10 -8.22 -7.90 25.86
C GLU A 10 -8.30 -9.22 25.07
N GLN A 11 -9.40 -9.44 24.32
CA GLN A 11 -9.54 -10.60 23.43
C GLN A 11 -8.46 -10.62 22.34
N LEU A 12 -8.16 -9.48 21.71
CA LEU A 12 -7.13 -9.39 20.66
C LEU A 12 -5.75 -9.81 21.19
N LEU A 13 -5.38 -9.34 22.38
CA LEU A 13 -4.09 -9.70 23.00
C LEU A 13 -4.05 -11.18 23.40
N ASN A 14 -5.12 -11.69 23.99
CA ASN A 14 -5.24 -13.11 24.35
C ASN A 14 -5.18 -14.02 23.10
N ASN A 15 -5.88 -13.65 22.03
CA ASN A 15 -5.86 -14.39 20.77
C ASN A 15 -4.47 -14.32 20.11
N THR A 16 -3.75 -13.21 20.26
CA THR A 16 -2.35 -13.10 19.79
C THR A 16 -1.44 -14.08 20.55
N GLN A 17 -1.57 -14.18 21.87
CA GLN A 17 -0.82 -15.16 22.67
C GLN A 17 -1.16 -16.60 22.26
N LEU A 18 -2.45 -16.91 22.13
CA LEU A 18 -2.92 -18.23 21.72
C LEU A 18 -2.38 -18.60 20.34
N PHE A 19 -2.42 -17.68 19.38
CA PHE A 19 -1.88 -17.87 18.04
C PHE A 19 -0.40 -18.27 18.06
N LEU A 20 0.44 -17.57 18.85
CA LEU A 20 1.86 -17.88 18.97
C LEU A 20 2.12 -19.27 19.59
N SER A 21 1.18 -19.81 20.36
CA SER A 21 1.28 -21.17 20.92
C SER A 21 0.92 -22.28 19.94
N TYR A 22 0.13 -21.99 18.89
CA TYR A 22 -0.43 -23.01 18.00
C TYR A 22 0.57 -23.65 17.05
N TYR A 23 1.72 -23.03 16.80
CA TYR A 23 2.77 -23.64 15.96
C TYR A 23 3.19 -25.04 16.43
N ASN A 24 3.16 -25.27 17.74
CA ASN A 24 3.56 -26.56 18.33
C ASN A 24 2.62 -27.71 17.96
N ASN A 25 1.40 -27.42 17.47
CA ASN A 25 0.45 -28.42 17.02
C ASN A 25 0.41 -28.49 15.48
N LYS A 26 1.09 -29.50 14.91
CA LYS A 26 1.14 -29.73 13.45
C LYS A 26 -0.22 -29.91 12.80
N GLN A 27 -1.21 -30.47 13.51
CA GLN A 27 -2.56 -30.65 12.97
C GLN A 27 -3.26 -29.31 12.71
N LYS A 28 -2.81 -28.22 13.34
CA LYS A 28 -3.38 -26.88 13.18
C LYS A 28 -2.70 -26.05 12.09
N TRP A 29 -1.66 -26.57 11.42
CA TRP A 29 -0.85 -25.76 10.50
C TRP A 29 -1.63 -25.21 9.30
N THR A 30 -2.60 -25.96 8.78
CA THR A 30 -3.50 -25.52 7.70
C THR A 30 -4.40 -24.35 8.11
N ALA A 31 -4.68 -24.20 9.41
CA ALA A 31 -5.54 -23.16 9.96
C ALA A 31 -4.76 -21.91 10.42
N LEU A 32 -3.42 -21.95 10.46
CA LEU A 32 -2.61 -20.85 10.99
C LEU A 32 -2.70 -19.59 10.13
N TYR A 33 -2.69 -19.70 8.79
CA TYR A 33 -2.81 -18.52 7.94
C TYR A 33 -4.20 -17.88 8.04
N PRO A 34 -5.33 -18.62 7.94
CA PRO A 34 -6.65 -18.06 8.23
C PRO A 34 -6.75 -17.37 9.61
N MET A 35 -6.16 -17.96 10.66
CA MET A 35 -6.12 -17.33 11.99
C MET A 35 -5.31 -16.02 11.99
N ALA A 36 -4.16 -16.00 11.32
CA ALA A 36 -3.34 -14.80 11.20
C ALA A 36 -4.07 -13.68 10.43
N SER A 37 -4.78 -14.02 9.35
CA SER A 37 -5.59 -13.06 8.58
C SER A 37 -6.71 -12.47 9.42
N LYS A 38 -7.43 -13.30 10.19
CA LYS A 38 -8.48 -12.81 11.11
C LYS A 38 -7.91 -11.90 12.21
N LEU A 39 -6.77 -12.27 12.80
CA LEU A 39 -6.09 -11.40 13.76
C LEU A 39 -5.66 -10.07 13.11
N ALA A 40 -5.12 -10.12 11.90
CA ALA A 40 -4.68 -8.95 11.17
C ALA A 40 -5.84 -7.98 10.88
N GLU A 41 -7.00 -8.49 10.49
CA GLU A 41 -8.24 -7.73 10.35
C GLU A 41 -8.63 -7.09 11.69
N GLN A 42 -8.62 -7.84 12.79
CA GLN A 42 -8.96 -7.32 14.11
C GLN A 42 -8.03 -6.18 14.55
N TYR A 43 -6.72 -6.31 14.33
CA TYR A 43 -5.75 -5.23 14.57
C TYR A 43 -6.07 -4.00 13.72
N ARG A 44 -6.30 -4.16 12.40
CA ARG A 44 -6.62 -3.06 11.49
C ARG A 44 -7.90 -2.34 11.91
N VAL A 45 -8.99 -3.08 12.12
CA VAL A 45 -10.30 -2.54 12.47
C VAL A 45 -10.25 -1.83 13.82
N LEU A 46 -9.62 -2.43 14.82
CA LEU A 46 -9.49 -1.81 16.13
C LEU A 46 -8.61 -0.55 16.06
N TYR A 47 -7.52 -0.56 15.28
CA TYR A 47 -6.67 0.62 15.12
C TYR A 47 -7.42 1.76 14.43
N SER A 48 -8.22 1.45 13.42
CA SER A 48 -9.05 2.47 12.73
C SER A 48 -10.14 3.05 13.63
N LYS A 49 -10.72 2.26 14.54
CA LYS A 49 -11.81 2.72 15.41
C LYS A 49 -11.33 3.34 16.72
N GLN A 50 -10.23 2.83 17.29
CA GLN A 50 -9.72 3.15 18.62
C GLN A 50 -8.18 3.16 18.63
N PRO A 51 -7.52 4.07 17.86
CA PRO A 51 -6.07 4.07 17.69
C PRO A 51 -5.34 4.23 19.03
N PHE A 52 -5.83 5.10 19.94
CA PHE A 52 -5.16 5.35 21.22
C PHE A 52 -5.07 4.10 22.11
N ALA A 53 -6.10 3.23 22.06
CA ALA A 53 -6.13 1.99 22.83
C ALA A 53 -5.00 1.03 22.37
N LEU A 54 -4.81 0.88 21.06
CA LEU A 54 -3.71 0.06 20.52
C LEU A 54 -2.34 0.73 20.65
N GLN A 55 -2.23 2.02 20.38
CA GLN A 55 -0.98 2.79 20.53
C GLN A 55 -0.45 2.72 21.97
N SER A 56 -1.34 2.62 22.97
CA SER A 56 -0.92 2.44 24.36
C SER A 56 -0.10 1.17 24.62
N ARG A 57 -0.15 0.16 23.75
CA ARG A 57 0.69 -1.04 23.88
C ARG A 57 2.17 -0.77 23.63
N LEU A 58 2.50 0.35 22.98
CA LEU A 58 3.88 0.77 22.77
C LEU A 58 4.52 1.31 24.06
N THR A 59 3.72 1.66 25.07
CA THR A 59 4.18 2.23 26.35
C THR A 59 3.80 1.35 27.54
N LEU A 60 2.74 0.55 27.44
CA LEU A 60 2.27 -0.37 28.48
C LEU A 60 2.74 -1.79 28.17
N TYR A 61 3.71 -2.28 28.95
CA TYR A 61 4.13 -3.69 28.95
C TYR A 61 3.24 -4.48 29.89
N ASN A 62 2.57 -5.53 29.40
CA ASN A 62 1.75 -6.38 30.25
C ASN A 62 2.54 -7.63 30.69
N PRO A 63 2.93 -7.73 31.98
CA PRO A 63 3.74 -8.84 32.47
C PRO A 63 2.98 -10.18 32.54
N SER A 64 1.65 -10.20 32.37
CA SER A 64 0.88 -11.45 32.23
C SER A 64 1.12 -12.15 30.89
N TYR A 65 1.71 -11.46 29.91
CA TYR A 65 2.08 -12.01 28.62
C TYR A 65 3.59 -12.24 28.53
N SER A 66 4.00 -13.23 27.73
CA SER A 66 5.42 -13.45 27.44
C SER A 66 6.04 -12.25 26.71
N TYR A 67 7.36 -12.13 26.78
CA TYR A 67 8.10 -11.12 26.01
C TYR A 67 7.76 -11.20 24.52
N ALA A 68 7.77 -12.41 23.95
CA ALA A 68 7.41 -12.63 22.55
C ALA A 68 6.02 -12.08 22.20
N THR A 69 5.04 -12.25 23.10
CA THR A 69 3.68 -11.74 22.88
C THR A 69 3.65 -10.20 22.91
N ASN A 70 4.23 -9.57 23.93
CA ASN A 70 4.30 -8.09 24.02
C ASN A 70 5.02 -7.48 22.80
N LEU A 71 6.08 -8.14 22.32
CA LEU A 71 6.82 -7.74 21.14
C LEU A 71 5.98 -7.83 19.86
N VAL A 72 5.30 -8.96 19.64
CA VAL A 72 4.47 -9.18 18.45
C VAL A 72 3.27 -8.21 18.44
N VAL A 73 2.68 -7.94 19.60
CA VAL A 73 1.65 -6.91 19.77
C VAL A 73 2.21 -5.54 19.37
N SER A 74 3.35 -5.15 19.93
CA SER A 74 3.98 -3.85 19.62
C SER A 74 4.30 -3.71 18.13
N GLN A 75 4.85 -4.77 17.52
CA GLN A 75 5.14 -4.79 16.08
C GLN A 75 3.86 -4.67 15.25
N SER A 76 2.79 -5.39 15.63
CA SER A 76 1.51 -5.34 14.91
C SER A 76 0.85 -3.96 14.99
N VAL A 77 0.96 -3.30 16.16
CA VAL A 77 0.50 -1.91 16.34
C VAL A 77 1.31 -0.94 15.49
N ILE A 78 2.64 -1.05 15.45
CA ILE A 78 3.48 -0.19 14.60
C ILE A 78 3.17 -0.43 13.12
N THR A 79 2.97 -1.68 12.70
CA THR A 79 2.58 -2.01 11.33
C THR A 79 1.22 -1.41 10.98
N ALA A 80 0.22 -1.52 11.85
CA ALA A 80 -1.09 -0.89 11.65
C ALA A 80 -1.00 0.64 11.56
N ALA A 81 -0.21 1.27 12.44
CA ALA A 81 0.06 2.71 12.43
C ALA A 81 0.75 3.16 11.13
N LEU A 82 1.76 2.43 10.67
CA LEU A 82 2.44 2.69 9.39
C LEU A 82 1.45 2.59 8.23
N CYS A 83 0.66 1.51 8.15
CA CYS A 83 -0.33 1.34 7.09
C CYS A 83 -1.38 2.46 7.08
N LYS A 84 -1.90 2.85 8.26
CA LYS A 84 -2.85 3.97 8.37
C LYS A 84 -2.20 5.30 7.99
N SER A 85 -0.97 5.57 8.42
CA SER A 85 -0.24 6.80 8.04
C SER A 85 0.01 6.94 6.53
N GLN A 86 0.05 5.82 5.81
CA GLN A 86 0.22 5.78 4.36
C GLN A 86 -1.11 5.66 3.61
N ASN A 87 -2.25 5.58 4.31
CA ASN A 87 -3.57 5.33 3.73
C ASN A 87 -3.64 4.05 2.88
N TYR A 88 -2.91 3.00 3.27
CA TYR A 88 -2.99 1.72 2.57
C TYR A 88 -4.35 1.05 2.76
N ASN A 89 -4.82 0.38 1.71
CA ASN A 89 -6.10 -0.33 1.74
C ASN A 89 -6.10 -1.50 2.74
N SER A 90 -7.30 -2.02 3.00
CA SER A 90 -7.50 -3.10 3.98
C SER A 90 -6.67 -4.34 3.66
N ALA A 91 -6.63 -4.76 2.38
CA ALA A 91 -5.93 -5.98 1.96
C ALA A 91 -4.41 -5.89 2.21
N LEU A 92 -3.76 -4.75 1.90
CA LEU A 92 -2.34 -4.55 2.20
C LEU A 92 -2.07 -4.48 3.69
N SER A 93 -2.91 -3.73 4.41
CA SER A 93 -2.78 -3.57 5.86
C SER A 93 -2.83 -4.92 6.57
N GLU A 94 -3.81 -5.75 6.20
CA GLU A 94 -4.00 -7.09 6.73
C GLU A 94 -2.85 -8.02 6.33
N LEU A 95 -2.36 -7.95 5.08
CA LEU A 95 -1.19 -8.72 4.64
C LEU A 95 0.06 -8.42 5.50
N TYR A 96 0.34 -7.15 5.75
CA TYR A 96 1.55 -6.75 6.49
C TYR A 96 1.45 -7.04 7.99
N ILE A 97 0.26 -6.90 8.58
CA ILE A 97 0.03 -7.31 9.97
C ILE A 97 0.10 -8.85 10.07
N ALA A 98 -0.48 -9.61 9.13
CA ALA A 98 -0.37 -11.06 9.11
C ALA A 98 1.09 -11.52 9.01
N ALA A 99 1.88 -10.93 8.10
CA ALA A 99 3.31 -11.21 7.99
C ALA A 99 4.07 -10.92 9.29
N THR A 100 3.71 -9.85 10.00
CA THR A 100 4.25 -9.49 11.32
C THR A 100 3.93 -10.55 12.38
N LEU A 101 2.68 -10.99 12.47
CA LEU A 101 2.24 -12.04 13.39
C LEU A 101 3.01 -13.35 13.15
N ILE A 102 3.13 -13.74 11.88
CA ILE A 102 3.72 -15.00 11.46
C ILE A 102 5.24 -15.01 11.63
N GLU A 103 5.91 -13.86 11.54
CA GLU A 103 7.36 -13.75 11.58
C GLU A 103 8.00 -14.45 12.79
N HIS A 104 7.37 -14.31 13.95
CA HIS A 104 7.87 -14.80 15.23
C HIS A 104 7.22 -16.10 15.69
N LEU A 105 6.28 -16.63 14.91
CA LEU A 105 5.49 -17.82 15.22
C LEU A 105 6.34 -19.04 15.61
N CYS A 106 7.46 -19.27 14.90
CA CYS A 106 8.31 -20.43 15.12
C CYS A 106 9.45 -20.19 16.13
N VAL A 107 9.57 -19.00 16.73
CA VAL A 107 10.73 -18.59 17.55
C VAL A 107 10.38 -17.89 18.86
N GLY A 108 9.15 -18.06 19.36
CA GLY A 108 8.71 -17.46 20.62
C GLY A 108 9.60 -17.84 21.82
N ALA A 109 10.05 -19.09 21.89
CA ALA A 109 10.96 -19.55 22.95
C ALA A 109 12.34 -18.87 22.88
N GLN A 110 12.91 -18.72 21.68
CA GLN A 110 14.18 -18.02 21.48
C GLN A 110 14.06 -16.53 21.81
N LEU A 111 12.94 -15.89 21.49
CA LEU A 111 12.68 -14.50 21.89
C LEU A 111 12.63 -14.32 23.41
N ASN A 112 11.97 -15.23 24.13
CA ASN A 112 11.93 -15.17 25.60
C ASN A 112 13.33 -15.37 26.21
N LYS A 113 14.12 -16.32 25.68
CA LYS A 113 15.53 -16.49 26.08
C LYS A 113 16.37 -15.22 25.85
N LEU A 114 16.18 -14.52 24.73
CA LEU A 114 16.86 -13.25 24.47
C LEU A 114 16.49 -12.18 25.50
N CYS A 115 15.21 -12.09 25.86
CA CYS A 115 14.74 -11.17 26.89
C CYS A 115 15.38 -11.49 28.25
N GLU A 116 15.44 -12.76 28.62
CA GLU A 116 16.01 -13.24 29.88
C GLU A 116 17.56 -13.23 29.90
N GLN A 117 18.21 -12.84 28.80
CA GLN A 117 19.67 -12.94 28.60
C GLN A 117 20.22 -14.36 28.76
N THR A 118 19.40 -15.37 28.51
CA THR A 118 19.82 -16.77 28.52
C THR A 118 20.58 -17.09 27.24
N PRO A 119 21.81 -17.65 27.31
CA PRO A 119 22.60 -17.97 26.13
C PRO A 119 21.90 -19.02 25.27
N PHE A 120 21.98 -18.84 23.95
CA PHE A 120 21.46 -19.80 22.99
C PHE A 120 22.32 -21.06 22.93
N GLN A 121 21.67 -22.21 23.05
CA GLN A 121 22.27 -23.50 22.69
C GLN A 121 22.40 -23.61 21.16
N ASP A 122 23.16 -24.59 20.66
CA ASP A 122 23.39 -24.71 19.22
C ASP A 122 22.10 -24.97 18.41
N SER A 123 21.14 -25.68 19.01
CA SER A 123 19.79 -25.84 18.47
C SER A 123 19.05 -24.50 18.36
N ASP A 124 19.13 -23.65 19.39
CA ASP A 124 18.52 -22.31 19.40
C ASP A 124 19.15 -21.41 18.32
N LYS A 125 20.48 -21.42 18.19
CA LYS A 125 21.20 -20.65 17.16
C LYS A 125 20.73 -21.07 15.76
N LYS A 126 20.57 -22.37 15.51
CA LYS A 126 20.07 -22.90 14.24
C LYS A 126 18.63 -22.45 13.96
N ILE A 127 17.74 -22.57 14.94
CA ILE A 127 16.34 -22.13 14.83
C ILE A 127 16.26 -20.63 14.55
N TRP A 128 17.01 -19.83 15.31
CA TRP A 128 17.04 -18.37 15.17
C TRP A 128 17.52 -17.93 13.78
N LYS A 129 18.58 -18.57 13.26
CA LYS A 129 19.11 -18.30 11.91
C LYS A 129 18.09 -18.64 10.83
N MET A 130 17.30 -19.70 11.01
CA MET A 130 16.35 -20.23 10.03
C MET A 130 14.92 -19.71 10.20
N ARG A 131 14.66 -18.83 11.18
CA ARG A 131 13.32 -18.46 11.66
C ARG A 131 12.29 -18.12 10.57
N HIS A 132 12.68 -17.30 9.59
CA HIS A 132 11.76 -16.88 8.52
C HIS A 132 11.48 -18.01 7.53
N GLN A 133 12.47 -18.86 7.26
CA GLN A 133 12.28 -20.03 6.40
C GLN A 133 11.38 -21.07 7.08
N LEU A 134 11.53 -21.25 8.39
CA LEU A 134 10.64 -22.10 9.19
C LEU A 134 9.20 -21.57 9.15
N ALA A 135 9.00 -20.27 9.43
CA ALA A 135 7.68 -19.64 9.37
C ALA A 135 7.05 -19.76 7.97
N ALA A 136 7.82 -19.49 6.91
CA ALA A 136 7.35 -19.64 5.54
C ALA A 136 6.94 -21.08 5.20
N LYS A 137 7.73 -22.08 5.63
CA LYS A 137 7.41 -23.50 5.43
C LYS A 137 6.11 -23.91 6.12
N VAL A 138 5.86 -23.42 7.32
CA VAL A 138 4.60 -23.67 8.04
C VAL A 138 3.43 -23.03 7.30
N MET A 139 3.58 -21.80 6.82
CA MET A 139 2.54 -21.10 6.07
C MET A 139 2.19 -21.78 4.75
N LEU A 140 3.17 -22.39 4.05
CA LEU A 140 2.89 -23.15 2.82
C LEU A 140 1.96 -24.35 3.05
N ALA A 141 1.82 -24.85 4.29
CA ALA A 141 0.81 -25.86 4.62
C ALA A 141 -0.63 -25.34 4.49
N SER A 142 -0.84 -24.03 4.49
CA SER A 142 -2.15 -23.38 4.26
C SER A 142 -2.47 -23.15 2.77
N GLY A 143 -1.62 -23.64 1.86
CA GLY A 143 -1.82 -23.56 0.41
C GLY A 143 -1.52 -22.19 -0.19
N ASP A 144 -2.08 -21.96 -1.39
CA ASP A 144 -1.72 -20.84 -2.26
C ASP A 144 -2.08 -19.47 -1.69
N SER A 145 -3.10 -19.40 -0.83
CA SER A 145 -3.52 -18.16 -0.17
C SER A 145 -2.42 -17.53 0.69
N ALA A 146 -1.47 -18.33 1.19
CA ALA A 146 -0.37 -17.87 2.03
C ALA A 146 0.89 -17.44 1.23
N LYS A 147 0.90 -17.62 -0.10
CA LYS A 147 2.04 -17.25 -0.97
C LYS A 147 2.52 -15.81 -0.76
N PRO A 148 1.64 -14.78 -0.68
CA PRO A 148 2.08 -13.40 -0.47
C PRO A 148 2.90 -13.22 0.82
N VAL A 149 2.45 -13.78 1.95
CA VAL A 149 3.20 -13.67 3.22
C VAL A 149 4.54 -14.40 3.14
N THR A 150 4.58 -15.59 2.54
CA THR A 150 5.85 -16.34 2.43
C THR A 150 6.90 -15.60 1.58
N GLN A 151 6.49 -14.88 0.54
CA GLN A 151 7.36 -14.04 -0.27
C GLN A 151 7.95 -12.87 0.52
N LEU A 152 7.15 -12.24 1.40
CA LEU A 152 7.63 -11.18 2.30
C LEU A 152 8.66 -11.75 3.28
N LEU A 153 8.36 -12.86 3.94
CA LEU A 153 9.24 -13.51 4.93
C LEU A 153 10.58 -13.93 4.33
N ALA A 154 10.59 -14.42 3.08
CA ALA A 154 11.79 -14.92 2.42
C ALA A 154 12.92 -13.87 2.30
N LYS A 155 12.59 -12.58 2.17
CA LYS A 155 13.59 -11.50 2.03
C LYS A 155 13.71 -10.64 3.29
N LEU A 156 12.85 -10.82 4.29
CA LEU A 156 12.72 -9.94 5.44
C LEU A 156 14.04 -9.77 6.22
N ASN A 157 14.80 -10.84 6.46
CA ASN A 157 16.08 -10.74 7.17
C ASN A 157 17.10 -9.85 6.44
N LYS A 158 17.13 -9.92 5.10
CA LYS A 158 18.02 -9.08 4.27
C LYS A 158 17.66 -7.61 4.42
N TYR A 159 16.36 -7.28 4.47
CA TYR A 159 15.88 -5.90 4.64
C TYR A 159 16.19 -5.36 6.03
N LYS A 160 16.01 -6.19 7.07
CA LYS A 160 16.38 -5.81 8.45
C LYS A 160 17.86 -5.47 8.58
N GLN A 161 18.73 -6.32 8.01
CA GLN A 161 20.17 -6.08 8.01
C GLN A 161 20.51 -4.81 7.23
N ALA A 162 19.98 -4.65 6.02
CA ALA A 162 20.23 -3.49 5.17
C ALA A 162 19.82 -2.14 5.81
N LEU A 163 18.76 -2.11 6.63
CA LEU A 163 18.32 -0.89 7.33
C LEU A 163 19.26 -0.47 8.47
N VAL A 164 20.12 -1.37 8.95
CA VAL A 164 20.99 -1.11 10.12
C VAL A 164 22.49 -1.26 9.82
N SER A 165 22.88 -1.80 8.66
CA SER A 165 24.27 -2.07 8.29
C SER A 165 24.92 -0.99 7.42
N ALA A 166 26.24 -0.86 7.51
CA ALA A 166 27.09 -0.27 6.47
C ALA A 166 27.82 -1.43 5.74
N PRO A 167 27.84 -1.53 4.39
CA PRO A 167 27.47 -0.55 3.37
C PRO A 167 25.96 -0.53 3.03
N LYS A 168 25.55 0.56 2.36
CA LYS A 168 24.16 0.88 2.03
C LYS A 168 23.63 -0.05 0.93
N ILE A 169 22.71 -0.95 1.28
CA ILE A 169 22.07 -1.87 0.32
C ILE A 169 20.77 -1.24 -0.18
N MET A 170 20.56 -1.21 -1.50
CA MET A 170 19.29 -0.76 -2.07
C MET A 170 18.13 -1.71 -1.69
N LEU A 171 17.04 -1.12 -1.21
CA LEU A 171 15.80 -1.81 -0.88
C LEU A 171 14.74 -1.42 -1.88
N TYR A 172 14.20 -2.43 -2.56
CA TYR A 172 13.23 -2.23 -3.61
C TYR A 172 11.82 -2.43 -3.03
N ASP A 173 11.55 -3.48 -2.29
CA ASP A 173 10.21 -3.79 -1.80
C ASP A 173 9.76 -2.91 -0.62
N GLY A 174 8.79 -2.02 -0.86
CA GLY A 174 8.27 -1.11 0.16
C GLY A 174 7.53 -1.84 1.29
N GLY A 175 6.80 -2.91 0.98
CA GLY A 175 6.08 -3.69 1.99
C GLY A 175 7.04 -4.40 2.96
N ILE A 176 8.10 -5.01 2.43
CA ILE A 176 9.12 -5.65 3.26
C ILE A 176 9.90 -4.63 4.09
N THR A 177 10.16 -3.44 3.52
CA THR A 177 10.80 -2.32 4.24
C THR A 177 9.96 -1.87 5.44
N LEU A 178 8.64 -1.76 5.26
CA LEU A 178 7.70 -1.41 6.33
C LEU A 178 7.74 -2.43 7.48
N ILE A 179 7.64 -3.72 7.16
CA ILE A 179 7.68 -4.81 8.17
C ILE A 179 9.04 -4.84 8.88
N ALA A 180 10.13 -4.65 8.14
CA ALA A 180 11.48 -4.61 8.72
C ALA A 180 11.64 -3.44 9.70
N LEU A 181 11.15 -2.24 9.35
CA LEU A 181 11.13 -1.10 10.27
C LEU A 181 10.33 -1.40 11.52
N ALA A 182 9.09 -1.89 11.38
CA ALA A 182 8.22 -2.22 12.50
C ALA A 182 8.91 -3.19 13.47
N ASN A 183 9.61 -4.20 12.94
CA ASN A 183 10.36 -5.15 13.75
C ASN A 183 11.57 -4.53 14.47
N ILE A 184 12.39 -3.74 13.77
CA ILE A 184 13.57 -3.15 14.42
C ILE A 184 13.11 -2.20 15.54
N ILE A 185 12.05 -1.43 15.29
CA ILE A 185 11.45 -0.56 16.31
C ILE A 185 10.93 -1.40 17.49
N SER A 186 10.11 -2.42 17.24
CA SER A 186 9.53 -3.25 18.31
C SER A 186 10.59 -3.94 19.17
N MET A 187 11.64 -4.48 18.55
CA MET A 187 12.78 -5.09 19.25
C MET A 187 13.51 -4.11 20.17
N ASN A 188 13.56 -2.82 19.83
CA ASN A 188 14.26 -1.80 20.62
C ASN A 188 13.41 -1.22 21.76
N ILE A 189 12.08 -1.17 21.59
CA ILE A 189 11.18 -0.55 22.59
C ILE A 189 10.60 -1.55 23.59
N THR A 190 10.54 -2.83 23.24
CA THR A 190 9.92 -3.84 24.11
C THR A 190 10.77 -4.03 25.36
N SER A 191 10.14 -3.89 26.53
CA SER A 191 10.78 -4.05 27.83
C SER A 191 11.44 -5.42 27.95
N ASN A 192 12.70 -5.42 28.39
CA ASN A 192 13.49 -6.61 28.65
C ASN A 192 14.04 -6.59 30.09
N THR A 193 14.46 -7.75 30.61
CA THR A 193 14.93 -7.88 32.00
C THR A 193 16.16 -7.01 32.29
N ALA A 194 16.96 -6.75 31.26
CA ALA A 194 18.14 -5.88 31.34
C ALA A 194 17.81 -4.38 31.39
N ASN A 195 16.55 -4.00 31.21
CA ASN A 195 16.07 -2.62 31.12
C ASN A 195 16.80 -1.76 30.06
N LYS A 196 17.35 -2.40 29.02
CA LYS A 196 18.12 -1.76 27.94
C LYS A 196 17.23 -1.20 26.82
N HIS A 197 15.92 -1.42 26.89
CA HIS A 197 14.99 -0.87 25.91
C HIS A 197 14.96 0.66 25.96
N ILE A 198 14.66 1.25 24.81
CA ILE A 198 14.63 2.70 24.60
C ILE A 198 13.20 3.17 24.31
N SER A 199 12.97 4.48 24.34
CA SER A 199 11.67 5.05 23.95
C SER A 199 11.43 4.92 22.44
N LEU A 200 10.17 4.95 22.03
CA LEU A 200 9.79 4.87 20.62
C LEU A 200 10.48 5.95 19.77
N TYR A 201 10.39 7.22 20.18
CA TYR A 201 10.98 8.31 19.40
C TYR A 201 12.51 8.23 19.35
N LYS A 202 13.17 7.67 20.37
CA LYS A 202 14.61 7.41 20.31
C LYS A 202 14.94 6.32 19.29
N ALA A 203 14.18 5.22 19.26
CA ALA A 203 14.35 4.16 18.26
C ALA A 203 14.12 4.68 16.84
N LEU A 204 13.09 5.51 16.63
CA LEU A 204 12.80 6.15 15.35
C LEU A 204 13.91 7.13 14.93
N THR A 205 14.41 7.94 15.85
CA THR A 205 15.52 8.88 15.60
C THR A 205 16.79 8.14 15.20
N ASP A 206 17.16 7.10 15.94
CA ASP A 206 18.35 6.30 15.65
C ASP A 206 18.26 5.62 14.28
N LEU A 207 17.08 5.12 13.91
CA LEU A 207 16.85 4.55 12.57
C LEU A 207 16.90 5.62 11.49
N TYR A 208 16.27 6.77 11.70
CA TYR A 208 16.22 7.88 10.75
C TYR A 208 17.63 8.38 10.40
N ILE A 209 18.51 8.48 11.40
CA ILE A 209 19.90 8.94 11.19
C ILE A 209 20.72 7.89 10.45
N ARG A 210 20.48 6.59 10.68
CA ARG A 210 21.29 5.50 10.12
C ARG A 210 20.87 5.07 8.72
N THR A 211 19.58 5.13 8.39
CA THR A 211 19.08 4.61 7.10
C THR A 211 19.20 5.65 5.97
N PRO A 212 19.82 5.29 4.84
CA PRO A 212 19.84 6.15 3.65
C PRO A 212 18.61 5.95 2.75
N ASN A 213 17.75 4.96 3.06
CA ASN A 213 16.67 4.59 2.17
C ASN A 213 15.55 5.63 2.26
N LEU A 214 15.32 6.37 1.16
CA LEU A 214 14.35 7.46 1.11
C LEU A 214 12.92 7.03 1.48
N PHE A 215 12.51 5.83 1.03
CA PHE A 215 11.20 5.29 1.37
C PHE A 215 11.09 4.99 2.88
N ALA A 216 12.11 4.38 3.49
CA ALA A 216 12.16 4.17 4.93
C ALA A 216 12.13 5.49 5.73
N LEU A 217 12.86 6.52 5.27
CA LEU A 217 12.83 7.85 5.87
C LEU A 217 11.43 8.48 5.78
N GLN A 218 10.76 8.35 4.64
CA GLN A 218 9.37 8.81 4.46
C GLN A 218 8.41 8.08 5.40
N LEU A 219 8.54 6.75 5.54
CA LEU A 219 7.74 5.97 6.47
C LEU A 219 7.95 6.41 7.93
N ILE A 220 9.20 6.64 8.34
CA ILE A 220 9.51 7.11 9.70
C ILE A 220 8.89 8.49 9.95
N LYS A 221 9.03 9.44 9.02
CA LYS A 221 8.42 10.78 9.13
C LYS A 221 6.91 10.69 9.23
N SER A 222 6.28 9.88 8.39
CA SER A 222 4.82 9.70 8.37
C SER A 222 4.32 9.05 9.66
N LEU A 223 5.05 8.08 10.20
CA LEU A 223 4.73 7.45 11.48
C LEU A 223 4.81 8.46 12.63
N ILE A 224 5.86 9.29 12.68
CA ILE A 224 6.00 10.33 13.71
C ILE A 224 4.83 11.32 13.61
N ALA A 225 4.52 11.80 12.41
CA ALA A 225 3.41 12.71 12.19
C ALA A 225 2.05 12.11 12.60
N HIS A 226 1.84 10.83 12.30
CA HIS A 226 0.60 10.11 12.61
C HIS A 226 0.43 9.81 14.11
N LEU A 227 1.51 9.46 14.82
CA LEU A 227 1.46 9.21 16.27
C LEU A 227 1.38 10.51 17.08
N GLY A 228 1.89 11.62 16.52
CA GLY A 228 2.02 12.89 17.23
C GLY A 228 3.19 12.88 18.22
N PRO A 229 3.28 13.87 19.12
CA PRO A 229 4.39 14.03 20.06
C PRO A 229 4.26 13.24 21.37
N LEU A 230 3.06 12.75 21.70
CA LEU A 230 2.74 12.06 22.96
C LEU A 230 2.11 10.70 22.67
N LEU A 231 2.59 9.65 23.35
CA LEU A 231 2.00 8.31 23.20
C LEU A 231 1.03 7.99 24.33
N PRO A 232 -0.19 7.48 24.03
CA PRO A 232 -1.09 6.95 25.05
C PRO A 232 -0.40 5.96 25.98
N GLY A 233 -0.80 5.93 27.25
CA GLY A 233 -0.18 5.10 28.30
C GLY A 233 1.14 5.65 28.87
N SER A 234 1.68 6.75 28.33
CA SER A 234 2.92 7.32 28.87
C SER A 234 2.71 8.04 30.20
N ARG A 235 3.76 8.02 31.04
CA ARG A 235 3.79 8.73 32.32
C ARG A 235 4.30 10.14 32.09
N VAL A 236 3.48 11.13 32.46
CA VAL A 236 3.77 12.56 32.31
C VAL A 236 3.70 13.26 33.66
N LEU A 237 4.46 14.34 33.83
CA LEU A 237 4.37 15.18 35.02
C LEU A 237 3.41 16.33 34.77
N TYR A 238 2.40 16.46 35.62
CA TYR A 238 1.44 17.58 35.60
C TYR A 238 1.09 17.98 37.04
N ALA A 239 1.20 19.27 37.35
CA ALA A 239 0.98 19.81 38.70
C ALA A 239 1.74 19.03 39.79
N GLU A 240 3.04 18.76 39.55
CA GLU A 240 3.94 18.00 40.45
C GLU A 240 3.52 16.54 40.73
N GLN A 241 2.50 16.03 40.02
CA GLN A 241 2.04 14.65 40.12
C GLN A 241 2.35 13.88 38.84
N THR A 242 2.70 12.60 39.01
CA THR A 242 2.82 11.69 37.86
C THR A 242 1.42 11.25 37.43
N MET A 243 1.07 11.58 36.19
CA MET A 243 -0.20 11.23 35.56
C MET A 243 0.05 10.30 34.37
N ILE A 244 -1.01 9.66 33.87
CA ILE A 244 -0.95 8.83 32.67
C ILE A 244 -1.70 9.53 31.55
N TYR A 245 -1.03 9.79 30.44
CA TYR A 245 -1.63 10.36 29.23
C TYR A 245 -2.41 9.30 28.46
N LEU A 246 -3.63 9.63 28.01
CA LEU A 246 -4.49 8.69 27.28
C LEU A 246 -4.80 9.12 25.84
N ALA A 247 -5.03 10.42 25.62
CA ALA A 247 -5.41 10.95 24.32
C ALA A 247 -5.29 12.48 24.29
N THR A 248 -5.42 13.04 23.08
CA THR A 248 -5.70 14.46 22.87
C THR A 248 -7.08 14.60 22.25
N ASP A 249 -7.94 15.41 22.86
CA ASP A 249 -9.32 15.59 22.40
C ASP A 249 -9.41 16.56 21.20
N ALA A 250 -10.61 16.70 20.62
CA ALA A 250 -10.85 17.59 19.48
C ALA A 250 -10.53 19.08 19.74
N GLN A 251 -10.47 19.50 21.01
CA GLN A 251 -10.13 20.88 21.41
C GLN A 251 -8.64 21.03 21.71
N GLN A 252 -7.81 20.06 21.33
CA GLN A 252 -6.37 20.02 21.58
C GLN A 252 -6.04 20.06 23.08
N ARG A 253 -6.88 19.43 23.91
CA ARG A 253 -6.61 19.23 25.35
C ARG A 253 -6.16 17.79 25.58
N HIS A 254 -5.15 17.63 26.41
CA HIS A 254 -4.65 16.33 26.82
C HIS A 254 -5.57 15.72 27.89
N VAL A 255 -5.94 14.46 27.67
CA VAL A 255 -6.75 13.66 28.58
C VAL A 255 -5.80 12.82 29.43
N LEU A 256 -5.79 13.09 30.73
CA LEU A 256 -4.91 12.44 31.70
C LEU A 256 -5.72 11.72 32.78
N ILE A 257 -5.13 10.69 33.38
CA ILE A 257 -5.64 10.07 34.60
C ILE A 257 -4.61 10.09 35.72
N SER A 258 -5.08 10.28 36.94
CA SER A 258 -4.30 10.07 38.17
C SER A 258 -4.65 8.73 38.79
N THR A 259 -3.62 8.01 39.22
CA THR A 259 -3.71 6.77 39.99
C THR A 259 -3.41 6.99 41.48
N ALA A 260 -3.36 8.26 41.93
CA ALA A 260 -3.05 8.59 43.33
C ALA A 260 -4.09 8.03 44.32
N ASN A 261 -5.34 7.86 43.89
CA ASN A 261 -6.39 7.19 44.66
C ASN A 261 -6.60 5.76 44.13
N PRO A 262 -6.29 4.72 44.92
CA PRO A 262 -6.43 3.33 44.49
C PRO A 262 -7.88 2.89 44.27
N ASN A 263 -8.86 3.59 44.84
CA ASN A 263 -10.27 3.23 44.76
C ASN A 263 -11.04 3.96 43.64
N LYS A 264 -10.47 5.03 43.07
CA LYS A 264 -11.15 5.84 42.04
C LYS A 264 -10.15 6.54 41.12
N LEU A 265 -10.32 6.34 39.81
CA LEU A 265 -9.59 7.10 38.80
C LEU A 265 -10.09 8.54 38.72
N THR A 266 -9.15 9.49 38.79
CA THR A 266 -9.45 10.91 38.60
C THR A 266 -9.01 11.33 37.20
N TRP A 267 -9.91 11.97 36.46
CA TRP A 267 -9.70 12.38 35.07
C TRP A 267 -9.41 13.88 34.99
N TYR A 268 -8.48 14.25 34.11
CA TYR A 268 -8.12 15.63 33.84
C TYR A 268 -8.17 15.89 32.34
N ARG A 269 -8.59 17.11 31.96
CA ARG A 269 -8.49 17.64 30.60
C ARG A 269 -7.74 18.94 30.66
N VAL A 270 -6.53 18.96 30.10
CA VAL A 270 -5.58 20.07 30.32
C VAL A 270 -5.03 20.58 29.01
N LYS A 271 -4.86 21.89 28.90
CA LYS A 271 -4.15 22.54 27.81
C LYS A 271 -2.81 23.02 28.33
N ALA A 272 -1.83 22.13 28.32
CA ALA A 272 -0.50 22.37 28.89
C ALA A 272 0.54 21.63 28.07
N THR A 273 1.75 22.17 27.99
CA THR A 273 2.90 21.42 27.46
C THR A 273 3.25 20.32 28.44
N LEU A 274 3.23 19.06 27.98
CA LEU A 274 3.57 17.90 28.79
C LEU A 274 4.98 17.43 28.44
N ASN A 275 5.80 17.22 29.46
CA ASN A 275 7.03 16.47 29.30
C ASN A 275 6.67 14.98 29.27
N ASP A 276 7.11 14.29 28.22
CA ASP A 276 6.89 12.87 28.05
C ASP A 276 8.20 12.12 27.92
N ASN A 277 8.24 10.93 28.51
CA ASN A 277 9.24 9.91 28.25
C ASN A 277 8.50 8.62 27.94
N PRO A 278 8.13 8.38 26.67
CA PRO A 278 7.29 7.26 26.26
C PRO A 278 8.10 5.96 26.18
N LYS A 279 8.83 5.65 27.27
CA LYS A 279 9.53 4.39 27.46
C LYS A 279 8.54 3.39 28.05
N GLN A 280 8.57 2.17 27.52
CA GLN A 280 7.65 1.13 27.95
C GLN A 280 7.86 0.78 29.44
N TRP A 281 6.77 0.64 30.19
CA TRP A 281 6.77 0.34 31.62
C TRP A 281 5.77 -0.76 31.98
N HIS A 282 6.03 -1.49 33.05
CA HIS A 282 5.22 -2.66 33.45
C HIS A 282 3.90 -2.21 34.07
N CYS A 283 2.78 -2.62 33.47
CA CYS A 283 1.44 -2.29 33.93
C CYS A 283 0.62 -3.55 34.21
N THR A 284 0.40 -3.85 35.49
CA THR A 284 -0.45 -4.96 35.96
C THR A 284 -1.91 -4.54 36.16
N ASP A 285 -2.19 -3.23 36.24
CA ASP A 285 -3.54 -2.73 36.46
C ASP A 285 -4.39 -2.85 35.20
N LYS A 286 -5.38 -3.75 35.22
CA LYS A 286 -6.33 -3.95 34.12
C LYS A 286 -7.18 -2.72 33.82
N THR A 287 -7.39 -1.85 34.80
CA THR A 287 -8.15 -0.61 34.63
C THR A 287 -7.39 0.33 33.70
N ILE A 288 -6.11 0.58 33.99
CA ILE A 288 -5.21 1.38 33.15
C ILE A 288 -4.96 0.70 31.82
N SER A 289 -4.73 -0.61 31.82
CA SER A 289 -4.41 -1.37 30.62
C SER A 289 -5.57 -1.51 29.64
N PHE A 290 -6.83 -1.46 30.08
CA PHE A 290 -7.99 -1.75 29.24
C PHE A 290 -9.19 -0.83 29.48
N LYS A 291 -9.69 -0.73 30.72
CA LYS A 291 -10.99 -0.11 31.02
C LYS A 291 -11.03 1.39 30.72
N VAL A 292 -9.93 2.10 30.88
CA VAL A 292 -9.84 3.55 30.61
C VAL A 292 -10.20 3.90 29.17
N PHE A 293 -9.99 2.99 28.22
CA PHE A 293 -10.29 3.21 26.80
C PHE A 293 -11.78 3.04 26.45
N ASN A 294 -12.61 2.57 27.39
CA ASN A 294 -14.07 2.62 27.23
C ASN A 294 -14.65 4.03 27.47
N SER A 295 -13.85 4.92 28.06
CA SER A 295 -14.29 6.26 28.40
C SER A 295 -14.61 7.07 27.15
N GLU A 296 -15.74 7.77 27.18
CA GLU A 296 -16.09 8.76 26.16
C GLU A 296 -15.06 9.89 26.01
N HIS A 297 -14.18 10.06 27.00
CA HIS A 297 -13.11 11.06 26.96
C HIS A 297 -11.95 10.65 26.05
N VAL A 298 -11.86 9.38 25.63
CA VAL A 298 -10.76 8.83 24.82
C VAL A 298 -11.23 8.51 23.40
N LYS A 299 -12.13 9.34 22.85
CA LYS A 299 -12.60 9.18 21.47
C LYS A 299 -11.54 9.70 20.49
N PRO A 300 -11.21 8.96 19.42
CA PRO A 300 -10.37 9.50 18.37
C PRO A 300 -11.05 10.72 17.74
N GLN A 301 -10.25 11.67 17.30
CA GLN A 301 -10.75 12.71 16.41
C GLN A 301 -11.20 12.02 15.11
N SER A 302 -12.46 12.21 14.71
CA SER A 302 -12.87 11.87 13.36
C SER A 302 -12.21 12.88 12.44
N GLU A 303 -11.02 12.57 11.94
CA GLU A 303 -10.55 13.25 10.73
C GLU A 303 -11.59 12.94 9.66
N LEU A 304 -12.30 13.97 9.20
CA LEU A 304 -13.00 13.90 7.92
C LEU A 304 -11.89 13.82 6.86
N GLU A 305 -11.28 12.63 6.71
CA GLU A 305 -10.45 12.32 5.56
C GLU A 305 -11.37 12.43 4.36
N VAL A 306 -11.29 13.56 3.64
CA VAL A 306 -11.90 13.69 2.33
C VAL A 306 -11.24 12.62 1.48
N ASP A 307 -11.98 11.56 1.17
CA ASP A 307 -11.51 10.49 0.31
C ASP A 307 -11.33 11.07 -1.10
N LYS A 308 -10.11 11.54 -1.37
CA LYS A 308 -9.73 12.13 -2.64
C LYS A 308 -9.96 11.16 -3.79
N ALA A 309 -9.77 9.85 -3.57
CA ALA A 309 -10.00 8.85 -4.61
C ALA A 309 -11.50 8.72 -4.91
N GLN A 310 -12.33 8.67 -3.88
CA GLN A 310 -13.79 8.63 -4.05
C GLN A 310 -14.33 9.87 -4.77
N SER A 311 -13.85 11.06 -4.38
CA SER A 311 -14.22 12.32 -5.04
C SER A 311 -13.83 12.34 -6.54
N LEU A 312 -12.69 11.75 -6.90
CA LEU A 312 -12.28 11.61 -8.31
C LEU A 312 -13.09 10.55 -9.07
N LEU A 313 -13.47 9.44 -8.42
CA LEU A 313 -14.34 8.41 -8.99
C LEU A 313 -15.75 8.94 -9.28
N GLU A 314 -16.28 9.79 -8.40
CA GLU A 314 -17.54 10.51 -8.64
C GLU A 314 -17.42 11.46 -9.84
N LEU A 315 -16.31 12.20 -9.94
CA LEU A 315 -16.06 13.07 -11.09
C LEU A 315 -15.97 12.27 -12.40
N ILE A 316 -15.28 11.13 -12.41
CA ILE A 316 -15.22 10.20 -13.57
C ILE A 316 -16.61 9.70 -13.94
N SER A 317 -17.46 9.42 -12.95
CA SER A 317 -18.82 8.94 -13.19
C SER A 317 -19.72 10.01 -13.81
N ASN A 318 -19.47 11.29 -13.50
CA ASN A 318 -20.27 12.43 -13.98
C ASN A 318 -19.81 13.00 -15.33
N ILE A 319 -18.57 12.73 -15.74
CA ILE A 319 -18.05 13.12 -17.05
C ILE A 319 -18.15 11.90 -17.97
N LYS A 320 -18.94 11.98 -19.04
CA LYS A 320 -19.17 10.93 -20.04
C LYS A 320 -18.67 11.41 -21.41
N LEU A 321 -17.99 10.54 -22.15
CA LEU A 321 -17.43 10.84 -23.46
C LEU A 321 -18.51 11.12 -24.50
N GLN A 322 -19.65 10.42 -24.43
CA GLN A 322 -20.74 10.56 -25.40
C GLN A 322 -21.80 11.61 -25.00
N HIS A 323 -21.57 12.37 -23.92
CA HIS A 323 -22.50 13.39 -23.44
C HIS A 323 -22.10 14.78 -23.93
N GLU A 324 -23.06 15.54 -24.45
CA GLU A 324 -22.85 16.92 -24.86
C GLU A 324 -22.88 17.87 -23.65
N TYR A 325 -21.76 18.52 -23.37
CA TYR A 325 -21.65 19.47 -22.27
C TYR A 325 -21.62 20.93 -22.74
N SER A 326 -22.21 21.82 -21.94
CA SER A 326 -21.96 23.27 -22.03
C SER A 326 -20.70 23.67 -21.26
N TYR A 327 -20.06 24.80 -21.64
CA TYR A 327 -18.95 25.40 -20.87
C TYR A 327 -19.30 25.57 -19.39
N LYS A 328 -20.51 26.06 -19.11
CA LYS A 328 -20.99 26.28 -17.75
C LYS A 328 -21.13 24.95 -17.00
N GLY A 329 -21.62 23.90 -17.67
CA GLY A 329 -21.74 22.55 -17.10
C GLY A 329 -20.40 21.97 -16.69
N LEU A 330 -19.42 21.92 -17.61
CA LEU A 330 -18.06 21.43 -17.28
C LEU A 330 -17.39 22.30 -16.21
N SER A 331 -17.55 23.62 -16.28
CA SER A 331 -16.98 24.53 -15.28
C SER A 331 -17.53 24.26 -13.88
N LEU A 332 -18.83 23.97 -13.75
CA LEU A 332 -19.44 23.65 -12.46
C LEU A 332 -18.99 22.29 -11.93
N LEU A 333 -18.90 21.28 -12.81
CA LEU A 333 -18.43 19.95 -12.44
C LEU A 333 -16.96 19.96 -11.97
N MET A 334 -16.12 20.75 -12.62
CA MET A 334 -14.68 20.79 -12.32
C MET A 334 -14.30 21.75 -11.19
N ALA A 335 -15.13 22.75 -10.87
CA ALA A 335 -14.84 23.77 -9.86
C ALA A 335 -14.38 23.22 -8.48
N PRO A 336 -14.94 22.09 -7.96
CA PRO A 336 -14.48 21.50 -6.70
C PRO A 336 -13.09 20.86 -6.75
N HIS A 337 -12.47 20.75 -7.94
CA HIS A 337 -11.23 19.99 -8.17
C HIS A 337 -10.10 20.87 -8.75
N PRO A 338 -9.54 21.80 -7.96
CA PRO A 338 -8.55 22.77 -8.44
C PRO A 338 -7.27 22.12 -8.98
N LEU A 339 -6.83 21.00 -8.38
CA LEU A 339 -5.65 20.27 -8.85
C LEU A 339 -5.89 19.62 -10.22
N VAL A 340 -7.10 19.11 -10.47
CA VAL A 340 -7.49 18.56 -11.78
C VAL A 340 -7.47 19.68 -12.82
N ILE A 341 -7.97 20.87 -12.48
CA ILE A 341 -7.93 22.05 -13.38
C ILE A 341 -6.48 22.44 -13.71
N ALA A 342 -5.60 22.50 -12.72
CA ALA A 342 -4.19 22.82 -12.94
C ALA A 342 -3.51 21.81 -13.88
N ASN A 343 -3.72 20.51 -13.63
CA ASN A 343 -3.18 19.45 -14.48
C ASN A 343 -3.79 19.47 -15.88
N LEU A 344 -5.08 19.83 -16.02
CA LEU A 344 -5.71 20.00 -17.32
C LEU A 344 -5.03 21.13 -18.12
N CYS A 345 -4.71 22.26 -17.48
CA CYS A 345 -4.04 23.37 -18.16
C CYS A 345 -2.67 22.96 -18.74
N GLU A 346 -1.97 22.05 -18.09
CA GLU A 346 -0.73 21.45 -18.58
C GLU A 346 -0.99 20.40 -19.68
N ALA A 347 -2.01 19.57 -19.51
CA ALA A 347 -2.34 18.48 -20.42
C ALA A 347 -2.77 18.95 -21.82
N VAL A 348 -3.29 20.18 -21.93
CA VAL A 348 -3.76 20.73 -23.22
C VAL A 348 -2.67 21.37 -24.08
N LYS A 349 -1.41 21.47 -23.60
CA LYS A 349 -0.28 22.04 -24.36
C LYS A 349 -0.19 21.57 -25.82
N PRO A 350 -0.32 20.26 -26.13
CA PRO A 350 -0.16 19.79 -27.51
C PRO A 350 -1.24 20.29 -28.48
N TYR A 351 -2.32 20.87 -27.97
CA TYR A 351 -3.48 21.30 -28.76
C TYR A 351 -3.42 22.76 -29.19
N ASN A 352 -2.41 23.53 -28.76
CA ASN A 352 -2.13 24.86 -29.35
C ASN A 352 -0.83 24.84 -30.14
N LYS A 353 -0.72 25.82 -31.06
CA LYS A 353 0.47 25.98 -31.92
C LYS A 353 1.74 26.28 -31.14
N GLU A 354 1.62 26.98 -30.02
CA GLU A 354 2.75 27.46 -29.20
C GLU A 354 3.26 26.43 -28.19
N HIS A 355 2.58 25.29 -28.04
CA HIS A 355 2.84 24.24 -27.05
C HIS A 355 2.89 24.76 -25.60
N GLN A 356 2.10 25.81 -25.30
CA GLN A 356 2.06 26.49 -24.02
C GLN A 356 0.89 26.03 -23.16
N PRO A 357 1.02 26.03 -21.81
CA PRO A 357 -0.08 25.65 -20.94
C PRO A 357 -1.22 26.67 -21.05
N ALA A 358 -2.44 26.20 -20.83
CA ALA A 358 -3.58 27.09 -20.69
C ALA A 358 -3.48 27.92 -19.39
N LYS A 359 -4.22 29.03 -19.35
CA LYS A 359 -4.17 29.97 -18.21
C LYS A 359 -5.14 29.56 -17.11
N ASP A 360 -6.27 29.01 -17.51
CA ASP A 360 -7.37 28.61 -16.66
C ASP A 360 -8.23 27.56 -17.37
N LEU A 361 -9.27 27.06 -16.68
CA LEU A 361 -10.19 26.07 -17.23
C LEU A 361 -10.88 26.55 -18.51
N LYS A 362 -11.27 27.82 -18.61
CA LYS A 362 -11.98 28.35 -19.77
C LYS A 362 -11.07 28.35 -20.99
N HIS A 363 -9.81 28.77 -20.82
CA HIS A 363 -8.79 28.72 -21.86
C HIS A 363 -8.55 27.26 -22.29
N SER A 364 -8.39 26.33 -21.36
CA SER A 364 -8.20 24.89 -21.66
C SER A 364 -9.33 24.33 -22.54
N LEU A 365 -10.58 24.57 -22.14
CA LEU A 365 -11.75 24.10 -22.87
C LEU A 365 -11.88 24.75 -24.26
N SER A 366 -11.42 25.99 -24.43
CA SER A 366 -11.39 26.67 -25.75
C SER A 366 -10.32 26.12 -26.69
N MET A 367 -9.19 25.64 -26.16
CA MET A 367 -8.09 25.10 -26.97
C MET A 367 -8.44 23.76 -27.60
N VAL A 368 -9.15 22.89 -26.88
CA VAL A 368 -9.39 21.50 -27.29
C VAL A 368 -10.75 21.31 -27.98
N GLY A 369 -11.68 22.24 -27.78
CA GLY A 369 -13.04 22.16 -28.31
C GLY A 369 -13.94 21.18 -27.53
N TYR A 370 -15.26 21.34 -27.66
CA TYR A 370 -16.25 20.60 -26.86
C TYR A 370 -16.21 19.08 -27.08
N TYR A 371 -15.94 18.64 -28.29
CA TYR A 371 -15.96 17.22 -28.64
C TYR A 371 -14.81 16.44 -27.98
N ASN A 372 -13.62 17.06 -27.89
CA ASN A 372 -12.42 16.40 -27.37
C ASN A 372 -12.23 16.63 -25.85
N ALA A 373 -12.85 17.67 -25.29
CA ALA A 373 -12.66 18.07 -23.89
C ALA A 373 -12.98 16.95 -22.88
N PRO A 374 -14.10 16.19 -22.98
CA PRO A 374 -14.43 15.16 -22.01
C PRO A 374 -13.34 14.10 -21.86
N ALA A 375 -12.74 13.64 -22.96
CA ALA A 375 -11.70 12.61 -22.94
C ALA A 375 -10.41 13.11 -22.28
N ILE A 376 -10.00 14.34 -22.57
CA ILE A 376 -8.81 14.96 -21.95
C ILE A 376 -9.03 15.19 -20.46
N ILE A 377 -10.22 15.68 -20.07
CA ILE A 377 -10.56 15.83 -18.66
C ILE A 377 -10.52 14.46 -17.98
N GLN A 378 -11.24 13.45 -18.49
CA GLN A 378 -11.23 12.12 -17.91
C GLN A 378 -9.80 11.57 -17.76
N ARG A 379 -8.93 11.73 -18.77
CA ARG A 379 -7.54 11.28 -18.70
C ARG A 379 -6.83 11.91 -17.51
N VAL A 380 -6.95 13.23 -17.34
CA VAL A 380 -6.35 13.95 -16.21
C VAL A 380 -6.94 13.51 -14.87
N VAL A 381 -8.25 13.25 -14.79
CA VAL A 381 -8.88 12.74 -13.56
C VAL A 381 -8.36 11.34 -13.22
N PHE A 382 -8.24 10.46 -14.21
CA PHE A 382 -7.70 9.11 -14.04
C PHE A 382 -6.22 9.08 -13.68
N GLU A 383 -5.40 9.93 -14.31
CA GLU A 383 -3.99 10.15 -13.92
C GLU A 383 -3.90 10.55 -12.46
N GLN A 384 -4.73 11.51 -12.04
CA GLN A 384 -4.79 11.95 -10.66
C GLN A 384 -5.26 10.82 -9.73
N LEU A 385 -6.26 10.04 -10.14
CA LEU A 385 -6.78 8.90 -9.38
C LEU A 385 -5.69 7.86 -9.11
N VAL A 386 -4.92 7.46 -10.13
CA VAL A 386 -3.77 6.55 -9.97
C VAL A 386 -2.73 7.16 -9.04
N ASN A 387 -2.43 8.45 -9.19
CA ASN A 387 -1.43 9.15 -8.37
C ASN A 387 -1.81 9.24 -6.89
N VAL A 388 -3.09 9.46 -6.57
CA VAL A 388 -3.55 9.54 -5.18
C VAL A 388 -3.84 8.18 -4.55
N THR A 389 -3.93 7.10 -5.34
CA THR A 389 -4.20 5.76 -4.83
C THR A 389 -2.97 5.21 -4.10
N PRO A 390 -3.02 5.01 -2.77
CA PRO A 390 -1.81 4.71 -2.00
C PRO A 390 -1.35 3.26 -2.17
N HIS A 391 -0.06 3.08 -2.48
CA HIS A 391 0.55 1.76 -2.60
C HIS A 391 2.08 1.82 -2.36
N PRO A 392 2.71 0.81 -1.73
CA PRO A 392 4.17 0.77 -1.55
C PRO A 392 4.97 0.74 -2.86
N LEU A 393 4.32 0.35 -3.96
CA LEU A 393 4.87 0.33 -5.32
C LEU A 393 4.27 1.44 -6.22
N GLN A 394 3.66 2.48 -5.65
CA GLN A 394 2.98 3.54 -6.42
C GLN A 394 3.88 4.12 -7.51
N ALA A 395 5.13 4.46 -7.19
CA ALA A 395 6.06 5.06 -8.15
C ALA A 395 6.38 4.10 -9.30
N TYR A 396 6.53 2.81 -8.99
CA TYR A 396 6.74 1.78 -10.00
C TYR A 396 5.52 1.64 -10.92
N VAL A 397 4.31 1.55 -10.36
CA VAL A 397 3.07 1.40 -11.13
C VAL A 397 2.87 2.62 -12.04
N THR A 398 3.10 3.82 -11.52
CA THR A 398 2.99 5.08 -12.28
C THR A 398 4.00 5.12 -13.42
N ASN A 399 5.27 4.79 -13.15
CA ASN A 399 6.29 4.76 -14.20
C ASN A 399 5.99 3.70 -15.27
N ARG A 400 5.50 2.52 -14.86
CA ARG A 400 5.14 1.44 -15.79
C ARG A 400 3.95 1.83 -16.66
N LEU A 401 2.91 2.41 -16.06
CA LEU A 401 1.74 2.96 -16.76
C LEU A 401 2.15 4.04 -17.75
N ASN A 402 2.96 5.00 -17.32
CA ASN A 402 3.48 6.06 -18.21
C ASN A 402 4.27 5.47 -19.39
N GLY A 403 5.04 4.40 -19.17
CA GLY A 403 5.71 3.68 -20.25
C GLY A 403 4.71 3.08 -21.25
N LEU A 404 3.66 2.39 -20.78
CA LEU A 404 2.62 1.84 -21.65
C LEU A 404 1.86 2.94 -22.42
N VAL A 405 1.54 4.05 -21.77
CA VAL A 405 0.87 5.21 -22.38
C VAL A 405 1.76 5.84 -23.46
N LYS A 406 3.06 6.02 -23.20
CA LYS A 406 4.02 6.52 -24.19
C LYS A 406 4.18 5.57 -25.39
N ILE A 407 4.21 4.26 -25.16
CA ILE A 407 4.23 3.27 -26.25
C ILE A 407 2.96 3.38 -27.10
N MET A 408 1.79 3.48 -26.45
CA MET A 408 0.53 3.65 -27.17
C MET A 408 0.50 4.95 -27.97
N ALA A 409 0.96 6.06 -27.38
CA ALA A 409 1.05 7.36 -28.05
C ALA A 409 1.91 7.28 -29.32
N LEU A 410 3.06 6.60 -29.23
CA LEU A 410 3.93 6.39 -30.39
C LEU A 410 3.22 5.53 -31.45
N LEU A 411 2.61 4.40 -31.05
CA LEU A 411 1.91 3.51 -31.98
C LEU A 411 0.88 4.26 -32.83
N VAL A 412 0.07 5.11 -32.20
CA VAL A 412 -1.03 5.82 -32.88
C VAL A 412 -0.66 7.22 -33.36
N SER A 413 0.59 7.67 -33.21
CA SER A 413 1.02 9.04 -33.58
C SER A 413 0.83 9.42 -35.04
N LYS A 414 0.78 8.44 -35.95
CA LYS A 414 0.53 8.64 -37.39
C LYS A 414 -0.93 8.30 -37.78
N ASN A 415 -1.78 7.96 -36.81
CA ASN A 415 -3.19 7.68 -37.01
C ASN A 415 -4.02 8.94 -36.73
N ASP A 416 -4.66 9.48 -37.76
CA ASP A 416 -5.47 10.69 -37.66
C ASP A 416 -6.94 10.41 -37.28
N HIS A 417 -7.34 9.14 -37.19
CA HIS A 417 -8.74 8.76 -37.01
C HIS A 417 -9.18 8.73 -35.55
N ASP A 418 -8.32 8.23 -34.67
CA ASP A 418 -8.65 7.96 -33.27
C ASP A 418 -8.02 8.99 -32.34
N GLN A 419 -8.84 9.57 -31.47
CA GLN A 419 -8.32 10.45 -30.42
C GLN A 419 -7.54 9.64 -29.38
N PHE A 420 -6.28 10.00 -29.16
CA PHE A 420 -5.34 9.34 -28.25
C PHE A 420 -5.88 9.16 -26.82
N GLU A 421 -6.58 10.16 -26.27
CA GLU A 421 -7.14 10.08 -24.93
C GLU A 421 -8.15 8.95 -24.80
N HIS A 422 -9.01 8.74 -25.80
CA HIS A 422 -9.99 7.65 -25.78
C HIS A 422 -9.29 6.30 -25.67
N ILE A 423 -8.21 6.10 -26.42
CA ILE A 423 -7.46 4.84 -26.45
C ILE A 423 -6.78 4.57 -25.09
N THR A 424 -6.27 5.61 -24.42
CA THR A 424 -5.44 5.41 -23.21
C THR A 424 -6.22 5.36 -21.90
N LEU A 425 -7.45 5.87 -21.85
CA LEU A 425 -8.32 5.82 -20.66
C LEU A 425 -8.43 4.42 -20.02
N PRO A 426 -8.66 3.32 -20.79
CA PRO A 426 -8.69 1.97 -20.23
C PRO A 426 -7.41 1.57 -19.49
N LEU A 427 -6.22 2.06 -19.88
CA LEU A 427 -4.96 1.76 -19.19
C LEU A 427 -4.93 2.33 -17.77
N TYR A 428 -5.41 3.56 -17.57
CA TYR A 428 -5.47 4.16 -16.25
C TYR A 428 -6.50 3.48 -15.35
N ALA A 429 -7.69 3.17 -15.89
CA ALA A 429 -8.70 2.41 -15.17
C ALA A 429 -8.18 1.02 -14.74
N TYR A 430 -7.46 0.34 -15.63
CA TYR A 430 -6.81 -0.94 -15.34
C TYR A 430 -5.73 -0.80 -14.25
N ALA A 431 -4.88 0.23 -14.31
CA ALA A 431 -3.87 0.47 -13.28
C ALA A 431 -4.51 0.74 -11.90
N HIS A 432 -5.59 1.52 -11.86
CA HIS A 432 -6.37 1.74 -10.65
C HIS A 432 -7.00 0.43 -10.12
N PHE A 433 -7.55 -0.42 -11.01
CA PHE A 433 -8.01 -1.77 -10.64
C PHE A 433 -6.89 -2.58 -10.00
N LEU A 434 -5.68 -2.59 -10.57
CA LEU A 434 -4.56 -3.32 -10.00
C LEU A 434 -4.15 -2.80 -8.61
N LEU A 435 -4.14 -1.48 -8.42
CA LEU A 435 -3.81 -0.85 -7.14
C LEU A 435 -4.85 -1.12 -6.04
N THR A 436 -6.10 -1.37 -6.41
CA THR A 436 -7.20 -1.53 -5.46
C THR A 436 -7.59 -3.00 -5.24
N GLN A 437 -7.77 -3.77 -6.31
CA GLN A 437 -8.24 -5.16 -6.28
C GLN A 437 -7.11 -6.19 -6.30
N CYS A 438 -5.92 -5.83 -6.78
CA CYS A 438 -4.75 -6.71 -6.85
C CYS A 438 -3.57 -6.22 -5.99
N SER A 439 -3.83 -5.35 -5.01
CA SER A 439 -2.79 -4.64 -4.25
C SER A 439 -1.75 -5.57 -3.62
N THR A 440 -2.18 -6.71 -3.07
CA THR A 440 -1.30 -7.69 -2.43
C THR A 440 -0.47 -8.53 -3.40
N GLN A 441 -0.74 -8.44 -4.70
CA GLN A 441 -0.10 -9.26 -5.75
C GLN A 441 0.89 -8.47 -6.60
N LEU A 442 0.87 -7.14 -6.54
CA LEU A 442 1.75 -6.27 -7.31
C LEU A 442 3.22 -6.56 -7.03
N SER A 443 4.03 -6.59 -8.09
CA SER A 443 5.46 -6.89 -8.01
C SER A 443 6.22 -6.16 -9.12
N ARG A 444 7.51 -5.88 -8.89
CA ARG A 444 8.33 -5.22 -9.91
C ARG A 444 8.71 -6.10 -11.10
N LYS A 445 8.50 -7.41 -10.98
CA LYS A 445 8.85 -8.39 -12.01
C LYS A 445 7.84 -8.37 -13.14
N THR A 446 8.31 -8.45 -14.38
CA THR A 446 7.47 -8.73 -15.54
C THR A 446 7.19 -10.25 -15.61
N LEU A 447 5.94 -10.66 -15.48
CA LEU A 447 5.52 -12.08 -15.41
C LEU A 447 4.90 -12.55 -16.73
N ILE A 448 5.67 -12.42 -17.80
CA ILE A 448 5.35 -12.99 -19.12
C ILE A 448 5.90 -14.42 -19.15
N ASP A 449 5.08 -15.38 -19.55
CA ASP A 449 5.48 -16.79 -19.68
C ASP A 449 6.43 -16.98 -20.86
N ASP A 450 7.49 -17.75 -20.65
CA ASP A 450 8.51 -18.06 -21.66
C ASP A 450 8.09 -19.19 -22.60
N THR A 451 6.98 -19.87 -22.29
CA THR A 451 6.44 -20.97 -23.10
C THR A 451 5.97 -20.44 -24.46
N PRO A 452 6.52 -20.93 -25.58
CA PRO A 452 6.15 -20.45 -26.90
C PRO A 452 4.73 -20.85 -27.30
N ASN A 453 4.16 -20.14 -28.28
CA ASN A 453 2.94 -20.52 -29.00
C ASN A 453 1.64 -20.62 -28.18
N LYS A 454 1.54 -19.90 -27.06
CA LYS A 454 0.28 -19.77 -26.32
C LYS A 454 -0.88 -19.29 -27.21
N THR A 455 -2.08 -19.72 -26.83
CA THR A 455 -3.34 -19.35 -27.48
C THR A 455 -3.69 -17.88 -27.25
N LEU A 456 -3.37 -17.36 -26.07
CA LEU A 456 -3.63 -15.99 -25.63
C LEU A 456 -2.33 -15.20 -25.52
N SER A 457 -2.41 -13.89 -25.77
CA SER A 457 -1.32 -12.95 -25.45
C SER A 457 -1.14 -12.82 -23.94
N ALA A 458 0.07 -12.46 -23.48
CA ALA A 458 0.27 -12.11 -22.07
C ALA A 458 -0.65 -10.95 -21.66
N PRO A 459 -1.35 -11.03 -20.52
CA PRO A 459 -2.25 -9.97 -20.09
C PRO A 459 -1.52 -8.71 -19.64
N ILE A 460 -2.19 -7.56 -19.63
CA ILE A 460 -1.61 -6.28 -19.19
C ILE A 460 -1.11 -6.39 -17.73
N CYS A 461 -1.83 -7.12 -16.87
CA CYS A 461 -1.43 -7.33 -15.47
C CYS A 461 -0.04 -7.96 -15.30
N SER A 462 0.44 -8.75 -16.27
CA SER A 462 1.78 -9.37 -16.25
C SER A 462 2.91 -8.33 -16.23
N PHE A 463 2.72 -7.15 -16.83
CA PHE A 463 3.70 -6.06 -16.81
C PHE A 463 3.81 -5.36 -15.45
N PHE A 464 2.86 -5.62 -14.54
CA PHE A 464 2.83 -5.13 -13.17
C PHE A 464 3.11 -6.24 -12.13
N GLY A 465 3.58 -7.38 -12.61
CA GLY A 465 3.94 -8.52 -11.77
C GLY A 465 2.78 -9.26 -11.14
N VAL A 466 1.59 -9.17 -11.74
CA VAL A 466 0.39 -9.90 -11.31
C VAL A 466 0.19 -11.11 -12.23
N ASN A 467 0.09 -12.30 -11.64
CA ASN A 467 0.00 -13.56 -12.38
C ASN A 467 -1.40 -13.83 -12.95
N SER A 468 -2.44 -13.44 -12.21
CA SER A 468 -3.83 -13.66 -12.59
C SER A 468 -4.72 -12.62 -11.92
N ILE A 469 -5.85 -12.34 -12.55
CA ILE A 469 -6.86 -11.39 -12.06
C ILE A 469 -8.25 -12.02 -12.15
N ASN A 470 -9.20 -11.47 -11.39
CA ASN A 470 -10.61 -11.78 -11.58
C ASN A 470 -11.14 -10.98 -12.77
N THR A 471 -11.27 -11.64 -13.92
CA THR A 471 -11.72 -11.00 -15.18
C THR A 471 -13.13 -10.44 -15.09
N GLU A 472 -14.03 -11.09 -14.34
CA GLU A 472 -15.41 -10.62 -14.15
C GLU A 472 -15.40 -9.30 -13.39
N GLN A 473 -14.65 -9.23 -12.29
CA GLN A 473 -14.52 -8.02 -11.49
C GLN A 473 -13.84 -6.89 -12.27
N LEU A 474 -12.80 -7.19 -13.06
CA LEU A 474 -12.17 -6.22 -13.96
C LEU A 474 -13.21 -5.65 -14.95
N THR A 475 -13.98 -6.54 -15.58
CA THR A 475 -15.00 -6.17 -16.57
C THR A 475 -16.06 -5.28 -15.96
N GLN A 476 -16.58 -5.64 -14.78
CA GLN A 476 -17.57 -4.85 -14.06
C GLN A 476 -17.02 -3.46 -13.73
N GLN A 477 -15.80 -3.37 -13.21
CA GLN A 477 -15.21 -2.08 -12.82
C GLN A 477 -14.90 -1.18 -14.03
N LEU A 478 -14.27 -1.71 -15.08
CA LEU A 478 -13.93 -0.93 -16.27
C LEU A 478 -15.19 -0.47 -17.01
N THR A 479 -16.19 -1.35 -17.16
CA THR A 479 -17.47 -0.97 -17.78
C THR A 479 -18.22 0.06 -16.94
N HIS A 480 -18.20 -0.03 -15.60
CA HIS A 480 -18.83 0.98 -14.76
C HIS A 480 -18.20 2.37 -14.96
N LEU A 481 -16.87 2.44 -15.03
CA LEU A 481 -16.13 3.69 -15.13
C LEU A 481 -16.11 4.27 -16.56
N LEU A 482 -16.09 3.42 -17.59
CA LEU A 482 -15.80 3.77 -18.98
C LEU A 482 -16.79 3.14 -19.99
N SER A 483 -18.06 2.97 -19.63
CA SER A 483 -19.08 2.29 -20.45
C SER A 483 -19.26 2.83 -21.87
N ASP A 484 -19.02 4.13 -22.05
CA ASP A 484 -19.21 4.84 -23.31
C ASP A 484 -17.91 5.02 -24.11
N ASN A 485 -16.81 4.42 -23.63
CA ASN A 485 -15.54 4.37 -24.34
C ASN A 485 -15.42 3.06 -25.14
N PRO A 486 -15.36 3.10 -26.49
CA PRO A 486 -15.28 1.90 -27.32
C PRO A 486 -13.99 1.09 -27.11
N TRP A 487 -12.91 1.73 -26.66
CA TRP A 487 -11.64 1.05 -26.41
C TRP A 487 -11.64 0.21 -25.14
N THR A 488 -12.60 0.42 -24.23
CA THR A 488 -12.77 -0.40 -23.03
C THR A 488 -13.15 -1.83 -23.38
N ALA A 489 -14.19 -2.01 -24.22
CA ALA A 489 -14.61 -3.34 -24.67
C ALA A 489 -13.49 -4.02 -25.46
N ALA A 490 -12.84 -3.29 -26.38
CA ALA A 490 -11.72 -3.81 -27.16
C ALA A 490 -10.55 -4.29 -26.28
N LEU A 491 -10.23 -3.59 -25.18
CA LEU A 491 -9.20 -4.04 -24.23
C LEU A 491 -9.62 -5.33 -23.52
N LEU A 492 -10.83 -5.36 -22.96
CA LEU A 492 -11.34 -6.49 -22.19
C LEU A 492 -11.45 -7.76 -23.04
N GLU A 493 -11.87 -7.62 -24.29
CA GLU A 493 -11.94 -8.70 -25.28
C GLU A 493 -10.53 -9.13 -25.72
N ALA A 494 -9.58 -8.20 -25.91
CA ALA A 494 -8.21 -8.51 -26.27
C ALA A 494 -7.42 -9.29 -25.19
N GLU A 495 -7.87 -9.28 -23.94
CA GLU A 495 -7.30 -10.11 -22.87
C GLU A 495 -7.76 -11.58 -22.94
N GLN A 496 -8.89 -11.84 -23.60
CA GLN A 496 -9.58 -13.14 -23.59
C GLN A 496 -9.62 -13.80 -24.97
N THR A 497 -9.39 -13.04 -26.04
CA THR A 497 -9.56 -13.54 -27.41
C THR A 497 -8.36 -14.36 -27.88
N PRO A 498 -8.56 -15.60 -28.36
CA PRO A 498 -7.51 -16.39 -29.00
C PRO A 498 -6.93 -15.72 -30.24
N LYS A 499 -5.63 -15.95 -30.48
CA LYS A 499 -4.91 -15.32 -31.62
C LYS A 499 -5.55 -15.50 -33.00
N LYS A 500 -6.38 -16.53 -33.20
CA LYS A 500 -7.09 -16.81 -34.47
C LYS A 500 -8.34 -15.93 -34.70
N HIS A 501 -8.84 -15.25 -33.67
CA HIS A 501 -10.12 -14.52 -33.69
C HIS A 501 -9.94 -13.01 -33.45
N LEU A 502 -8.74 -12.48 -33.65
CA LEU A 502 -8.42 -11.09 -33.34
C LEU A 502 -8.96 -10.14 -34.42
N THR A 503 -9.75 -9.16 -33.98
CA THR A 503 -10.16 -8.00 -34.79
C THR A 503 -9.04 -6.95 -34.82
N GLU A 504 -9.16 -5.93 -35.66
CA GLU A 504 -8.17 -4.84 -35.73
C GLU A 504 -8.03 -4.07 -34.40
N ALA A 505 -9.14 -3.82 -33.70
CA ALA A 505 -9.10 -3.19 -32.38
C ALA A 505 -8.37 -4.07 -31.34
N HIS A 506 -8.55 -5.40 -31.38
CA HIS A 506 -7.79 -6.31 -30.52
C HIS A 506 -6.30 -6.30 -30.84
N LYS A 507 -5.96 -6.24 -32.13
CA LYS A 507 -4.58 -6.24 -32.58
C LYS A 507 -3.83 -4.99 -32.13
N LEU A 508 -4.47 -3.82 -31.99
CA LEU A 508 -3.82 -2.63 -31.40
C LEU A 508 -3.37 -2.89 -29.95
N TRP A 509 -4.26 -3.40 -29.10
CA TRP A 509 -3.95 -3.75 -27.71
C TRP A 509 -2.89 -4.84 -27.59
N ILE A 510 -2.92 -5.82 -28.48
CA ILE A 510 -1.89 -6.86 -28.54
C ILE A 510 -0.56 -6.29 -28.99
N THR A 511 -0.56 -5.34 -29.91
CA THR A 511 0.65 -4.68 -30.40
C THR A 511 1.29 -3.84 -29.29
N LEU A 512 0.50 -3.12 -28.48
CA LEU A 512 0.98 -2.50 -27.25
C LEU A 512 1.70 -3.52 -26.37
N LYS A 513 1.08 -4.67 -26.09
CA LYS A 513 1.67 -5.72 -25.24
C LYS A 513 2.98 -6.27 -25.83
N ILE A 514 3.04 -6.47 -27.15
CA ILE A 514 4.25 -6.95 -27.85
C ILE A 514 5.39 -5.94 -27.74
N VAL A 515 5.12 -4.66 -27.97
CA VAL A 515 6.14 -3.61 -27.85
C VAL A 515 6.58 -3.46 -26.40
N ALA A 516 5.64 -3.49 -25.45
CA ALA A 516 5.95 -3.47 -24.03
C ALA A 516 6.81 -4.67 -23.59
N GLN A 517 6.60 -5.86 -24.17
CA GLN A 517 7.48 -7.02 -23.94
C GLN A 517 8.92 -6.72 -24.38
N ASN A 518 9.13 -6.16 -25.57
CA ASN A 518 10.48 -5.81 -26.04
C ASN A 518 11.17 -4.78 -25.14
N VAL A 519 10.43 -3.85 -24.53
CA VAL A 519 10.99 -2.83 -23.65
C VAL A 519 11.25 -3.37 -22.23
N PHE A 520 10.31 -4.16 -21.69
CA PHE A 520 10.30 -4.54 -20.27
C PHE A 520 10.76 -5.97 -19.99
N LYS A 521 10.94 -6.77 -21.03
CA LYS A 521 11.49 -8.13 -21.00
C LYS A 521 12.24 -8.43 -22.31
N PRO A 522 13.26 -7.62 -22.69
CA PRO A 522 13.96 -7.71 -23.97
C PRO A 522 14.63 -9.07 -24.22
N GLU A 523 14.97 -9.81 -23.16
CA GLU A 523 15.56 -11.14 -23.25
C GLU A 523 14.62 -12.20 -23.82
N LEU A 524 13.30 -11.94 -23.85
CA LEU A 524 12.31 -12.87 -24.38
C LEU A 524 11.99 -12.56 -25.85
N SER A 525 12.55 -13.39 -26.74
CA SER A 525 12.31 -13.29 -28.19
C SER A 525 10.82 -13.35 -28.56
N LEU A 526 10.42 -12.49 -29.49
CA LEU A 526 9.07 -12.51 -30.04
C LEU A 526 8.82 -13.77 -30.88
N THR A 527 7.68 -14.41 -30.64
CA THR A 527 7.20 -15.53 -31.46
C THR A 527 6.83 -15.06 -32.89
N PRO A 528 6.81 -15.96 -33.89
CA PRO A 528 6.48 -15.59 -35.27
C PRO A 528 5.14 -14.87 -35.42
N TRP A 529 4.13 -15.29 -34.66
CA TRP A 529 2.80 -14.67 -34.70
C TRP A 529 2.80 -13.25 -34.10
N GLN A 530 3.58 -13.00 -33.04
CA GLN A 530 3.74 -11.67 -32.47
C GLN A 530 4.45 -10.75 -33.47
N GLN A 531 5.49 -11.25 -34.16
CA GLN A 531 6.17 -10.48 -35.20
C GLN A 531 5.23 -10.15 -36.37
N GLN A 532 4.42 -11.12 -36.81
CA GLN A 532 3.42 -10.90 -37.85
C GLN A 532 2.41 -9.84 -37.44
N THR A 533 1.81 -9.96 -36.25
CA THR A 533 0.81 -9.01 -35.74
C THR A 533 1.37 -7.60 -35.62
N LEU A 534 2.59 -7.46 -35.08
CA LEU A 534 3.28 -6.18 -35.00
C LEU A 534 3.50 -5.57 -36.38
N ASN A 535 3.98 -6.35 -37.35
CA ASN A 535 4.26 -5.85 -38.69
C ASN A 535 2.97 -5.46 -39.44
N GLU A 536 1.88 -6.21 -39.26
CA GLU A 536 0.57 -5.88 -39.83
C GLU A 536 0.01 -4.59 -39.23
N GLN A 537 0.02 -4.46 -37.90
CA GLN A 537 -0.50 -3.27 -37.23
C GLN A 537 0.30 -2.01 -37.49
N LEU A 538 1.64 -2.11 -37.54
CA LEU A 538 2.46 -0.95 -37.90
C LEU A 538 2.07 -0.41 -39.28
N LYS A 539 1.80 -1.27 -40.28
CA LYS A 539 1.34 -0.82 -41.60
C LYS A 539 -0.02 -0.12 -41.55
N ILE A 540 -0.97 -0.65 -40.77
CA ILE A 540 -2.31 -0.08 -40.59
C ILE A 540 -2.21 1.31 -39.91
N LEU A 541 -1.33 1.43 -38.93
CA LEU A 541 -1.00 2.67 -38.23
C LEU A 541 -0.07 3.61 -39.03
N LYS A 542 0.04 3.40 -40.34
CA LYS A 542 0.85 4.21 -41.29
C LYS A 542 2.35 4.26 -40.99
N TRP A 543 2.89 3.27 -40.28
CA TRP A 543 4.34 3.05 -40.16
C TRP A 543 4.85 2.25 -41.36
N HIS A 544 5.50 2.94 -42.30
CA HIS A 544 6.06 2.31 -43.49
C HIS A 544 7.42 1.63 -43.25
N ASN A 545 8.15 2.06 -42.22
CA ASN A 545 9.47 1.53 -41.88
C ASN A 545 9.49 1.11 -40.41
N LYS A 546 9.79 -0.18 -40.17
CA LYS A 546 9.92 -0.73 -38.82
C LYS A 546 11.14 -0.16 -38.08
N ALA A 547 12.21 0.15 -38.80
CA ALA A 547 13.41 0.76 -38.20
C ALA A 547 13.13 2.18 -37.69
N ASP A 548 12.34 2.97 -38.43
CA ASP A 548 11.88 4.30 -37.99
C ASP A 548 11.06 4.18 -36.69
N PHE A 549 10.11 3.23 -36.62
CA PHE A 549 9.36 2.98 -35.40
C PHE A 549 10.25 2.65 -34.20
N TYR A 550 11.23 1.74 -34.36
CA TYR A 550 12.13 1.38 -33.26
C TYR A 550 13.07 2.52 -32.86
N GLN A 551 13.54 3.32 -33.81
CA GLN A 551 14.34 4.51 -33.51
C GLN A 551 13.56 5.52 -32.67
N GLN A 552 12.27 5.72 -32.96
CA GLN A 552 11.41 6.58 -32.15
C GLN A 552 11.00 5.92 -30.82
N LEU A 553 10.92 4.59 -30.76
CA LEU A 553 10.71 3.88 -29.49
C LEU A 553 11.89 4.06 -28.55
N GLU A 554 13.12 3.99 -29.08
CA GLU A 554 14.36 4.23 -28.32
C GLU A 554 14.41 5.66 -27.77
N SER A 555 13.95 6.66 -28.53
CA SER A 555 13.93 8.06 -28.08
C SER A 555 12.93 8.35 -26.95
N LEU A 556 12.02 7.42 -26.64
CA LEU A 556 11.15 7.52 -25.46
C LEU A 556 11.89 7.28 -24.13
N GLU A 557 13.15 6.82 -24.20
CA GLU A 557 14.02 6.51 -23.05
C GLU A 557 13.35 5.61 -22.01
N LEU A 558 12.58 4.63 -22.49
CA LEU A 558 11.91 3.66 -21.63
C LEU A 558 12.89 2.59 -21.21
N PHE A 559 13.07 2.40 -19.90
CA PHE A 559 13.92 1.36 -19.36
C PHE A 559 13.14 0.46 -18.41
N ASN A 560 13.60 -0.78 -18.27
CA ASN A 560 13.07 -1.69 -17.28
C ASN A 560 13.56 -1.30 -15.88
N SER A 561 12.81 -0.42 -15.21
CA SER A 561 13.07 -0.07 -13.81
C SER A 561 12.64 -1.23 -12.89
N ILE A 562 13.54 -2.20 -12.66
CA ILE A 562 13.38 -3.25 -11.64
C ILE A 562 13.92 -2.77 -10.29
#